data_AF-A0A3D1TP58-F1
#
_entry.id   AF-A0A3D1TP58-F1
#
_cell.length_a   1.000
_cell.length_b   1.000
_cell.length_c   1.000
_cell.angle_alpha   90.00
_cell.angle_beta   90.00
_cell.angle_gamma   90.00
#
_symmetry.space_group_name_H-M   'P 1'
#
loop_
_entity.id
_entity.type
_entity.pdbx_description
1 polymer ?
#
loop_
_entity_poly.entity_id
_entity_poly.type
_entity_poly.pdbx_seq_one_letter_code
_entity_poly.pdbx_strand_id
1 'polypeptide(L)'
;ITGSNTGGKTVALKTIGLLCMMAQAGLPVPVGPESTFPFFDRILVDVGDEQSIEQSLSTFSGHLRQIRSILMSATDRSLVLLDELGAGTDPREGGAIACAILSHLRDIGAATLATTHLGQVKIFVHENPDMQNAAVEFDPKTLQPTYRLVIGQPGSSHAISIARRLDLPEAVLDYAASFIEEESANLEHMLLDMNAARVKLQQEVAEASAIRTESATLKEQLKTEKHQLKEERKRLLREARQEAQNILRKAHRQVDNALKELKRTSQSTGSADLEGLDRARRGLQDKRRKLQEGTAAMAPSADRPARWDDLVVGQAIWVLPFEETGQITALHPNKKRLTARIGALEIELGMKQIALASGQPALEPPAPPRTTPIPGPREPLPSELNLIGMRVEPALHELEYYLEQAGLTATPQIRIVHGYGTGRLRKAVGEFLHTHPMVASFHHPPQEQGGQAITIAVLK
;
A
#
# COMPACT_ATOMS: atom_id res chain seq x y z
N ILE A 1 -16.18 -26.53 21.66
CA ILE A 1 -15.55 -27.75 22.20
C ILE A 1 -15.65 -28.87 21.17
N THR A 2 -14.54 -29.55 20.89
CA THR A 2 -14.40 -30.54 19.81
C THR A 2 -13.64 -31.78 20.30
N GLY A 3 -13.66 -32.87 19.54
CA GLY A 3 -13.04 -34.15 19.91
C GLY A 3 -14.03 -35.31 19.77
N SER A 4 -13.63 -36.52 20.16
CA SER A 4 -14.48 -37.72 20.05
C SER A 4 -15.73 -37.63 20.95
N ASN A 5 -16.82 -38.34 20.59
CA ASN A 5 -18.06 -38.34 21.40
C ASN A 5 -17.84 -38.95 22.79
N THR A 6 -16.96 -39.94 22.89
CA THR A 6 -16.55 -40.55 24.17
C THR A 6 -15.55 -39.73 24.97
N GLY A 7 -15.10 -38.56 24.47
CA GLY A 7 -14.10 -37.72 25.14
C GLY A 7 -14.64 -36.83 26.26
N GLY A 8 -15.95 -36.85 26.53
CA GLY A 8 -16.55 -36.11 27.64
C GLY A 8 -17.00 -34.68 27.30
N LYS A 9 -17.22 -34.35 26.01
CA LYS A 9 -17.70 -33.02 25.59
C LYS A 9 -19.01 -32.62 26.29
N THR A 10 -20.03 -33.47 26.20
CA THR A 10 -21.33 -33.28 26.86
C THR A 10 -21.20 -33.20 28.38
N VAL A 11 -20.35 -34.04 28.97
CA VAL A 11 -20.08 -34.03 30.41
C VAL A 11 -19.47 -32.70 30.84
N ALA A 12 -18.53 -32.15 30.06
CA ALA A 12 -17.95 -30.84 30.33
C ALA A 12 -19.01 -29.72 30.31
N LEU A 13 -19.90 -29.70 29.31
CA LEU A 13 -21.01 -28.74 29.25
C LEU A 13 -21.92 -28.84 30.49
N LYS A 14 -22.38 -30.06 30.81
CA LYS A 14 -23.25 -30.31 31.97
C LYS A 14 -22.56 -29.89 33.27
N THR A 15 -21.27 -30.18 33.41
CA THR A 15 -20.47 -29.82 34.59
C THR A 15 -20.41 -28.32 34.75
N ILE A 16 -20.11 -27.56 33.69
CA ILE A 16 -20.05 -26.09 33.75
C ILE A 16 -21.41 -25.50 34.13
N GLY A 17 -22.49 -25.94 33.48
CA GLY A 17 -23.85 -25.49 33.81
C GLY A 17 -24.23 -25.77 35.27
N LEU A 18 -23.95 -26.97 35.76
CA LEU A 18 -24.23 -27.37 37.14
C LEU A 18 -23.41 -26.55 38.14
N LEU A 19 -22.11 -26.34 37.90
CA LEU A 19 -21.26 -25.56 38.80
C LEU A 19 -21.73 -24.10 38.88
N CYS A 20 -22.11 -23.48 37.76
CA CYS A 20 -22.69 -22.14 37.75
C CYS A 20 -24.00 -22.06 38.54
N MET A 21 -24.89 -23.04 38.38
CA MET A 21 -26.14 -23.12 39.16
C MET A 21 -25.87 -23.29 40.66
N MET A 22 -24.98 -24.20 41.02
CA MET A 22 -24.60 -24.45 42.42
C MET A 22 -24.02 -23.20 43.07
N ALA A 23 -23.10 -22.51 42.39
CA ALA A 23 -22.51 -21.27 42.88
C ALA A 23 -23.57 -20.18 43.09
N GLN A 24 -24.49 -19.99 42.13
CA GLN A 24 -25.59 -19.02 42.25
C GLN A 24 -26.63 -19.39 43.32
N ALA A 25 -26.76 -20.69 43.64
CA ALA A 25 -27.61 -21.19 44.72
C ALA A 25 -26.92 -21.14 46.11
N GLY A 26 -25.66 -20.70 46.19
CA GLY A 26 -24.89 -20.67 47.43
C GLY A 26 -24.43 -22.06 47.91
N LEU A 27 -24.39 -23.05 47.02
CA LEU A 27 -23.88 -24.40 47.31
C LEU A 27 -22.35 -24.46 47.13
N PRO A 28 -21.63 -25.20 47.98
CA PRO A 28 -20.20 -25.47 47.78
C PRO A 28 -19.96 -26.17 46.45
N VAL A 29 -18.95 -25.70 45.70
CA VAL A 29 -18.59 -26.24 44.37
C VAL A 29 -17.19 -26.88 44.40
N PRO A 30 -16.98 -28.04 43.74
CA PRO A 30 -15.70 -28.76 43.73
C PRO A 30 -14.70 -28.12 42.76
N VAL A 31 -14.18 -26.94 43.10
CA VAL A 31 -13.22 -26.18 42.28
C VAL A 31 -12.04 -25.70 43.13
N GLY A 32 -10.98 -25.21 42.47
CA GLY A 32 -9.83 -24.62 43.15
C GLY A 32 -10.17 -23.30 43.86
N PRO A 33 -9.39 -22.87 44.86
CA PRO A 33 -9.71 -21.72 45.71
C PRO A 33 -9.77 -20.38 44.95
N GLU A 34 -9.04 -20.26 43.84
CA GLU A 34 -8.97 -19.06 42.99
C GLU A 34 -10.06 -19.02 41.91
N SER A 35 -11.06 -19.92 41.97
CA SER A 35 -12.10 -20.01 40.93
C SER A 35 -13.13 -18.90 41.09
N THR A 36 -13.50 -18.28 39.97
CA THR A 36 -14.51 -17.21 39.94
C THR A 36 -15.69 -17.61 39.06
N PHE A 37 -16.89 -17.21 39.47
CA PHE A 37 -18.13 -17.49 38.75
C PHE A 37 -18.82 -16.19 38.36
N PRO A 38 -19.13 -15.99 37.06
CA PRO A 38 -19.99 -14.90 36.64
C PRO A 38 -21.42 -15.10 37.18
N PHE A 39 -22.12 -14.00 37.42
CA PHE A 39 -23.55 -14.04 37.74
C PHE A 39 -24.37 -13.94 36.46
N PHE A 40 -24.94 -15.06 36.05
CA PHE A 40 -25.81 -15.19 34.89
C PHE A 40 -27.28 -14.98 35.26
N ASP A 41 -28.00 -14.20 34.46
CA ASP A 41 -29.45 -14.00 34.63
C ASP A 41 -30.26 -15.23 34.17
N ARG A 42 -29.73 -15.97 33.20
CA ARG A 42 -30.34 -17.16 32.59
C ARG A 42 -29.25 -18.18 32.25
N ILE A 43 -29.59 -19.46 32.44
CA ILE A 43 -28.81 -20.59 31.93
C ILE A 43 -29.68 -21.31 30.91
N LEU A 44 -29.33 -21.17 29.64
CA LEU A 44 -30.09 -21.62 28.49
C LEU A 44 -29.40 -22.84 27.89
N VAL A 45 -30.13 -23.95 27.75
CA VAL A 45 -29.52 -25.26 27.48
C VAL A 45 -30.24 -25.96 26.34
N ASP A 46 -29.47 -26.45 25.38
CA ASP A 46 -29.85 -27.48 24.41
C ASP A 46 -28.85 -28.64 24.54
N VAL A 47 -29.14 -29.57 25.46
CA VAL A 47 -28.30 -30.73 25.79
C VAL A 47 -29.23 -31.92 26.00
N GLY A 48 -29.20 -32.92 25.11
CA GLY A 48 -30.12 -34.07 25.19
C GLY A 48 -29.64 -35.27 24.37
N ASP A 49 -30.04 -36.47 24.80
CA ASP A 49 -29.77 -37.74 24.10
C ASP A 49 -30.82 -38.00 23.02
N GLU A 50 -30.38 -38.37 21.81
CA GLU A 50 -31.23 -38.75 20.66
C GLU A 50 -32.03 -40.06 20.86
N GLN A 51 -32.11 -40.61 22.07
CA GLN A 51 -32.61 -41.98 22.34
C GLN A 51 -33.99 -42.04 23.01
N SER A 52 -34.91 -41.15 22.64
CA SER A 52 -36.34 -41.38 22.91
C SER A 52 -36.99 -42.11 21.74
N ILE A 53 -37.47 -43.34 22.00
CA ILE A 53 -38.18 -44.22 21.06
C ILE A 53 -39.47 -43.56 20.51
N GLU A 54 -39.97 -42.49 21.14
CA GLU A 54 -41.20 -41.78 20.74
C GLU A 54 -41.01 -40.74 19.63
N GLN A 55 -39.78 -40.46 19.17
CA GLN A 55 -39.48 -39.37 18.24
C GLN A 55 -38.60 -39.76 17.04
N SER A 56 -38.96 -40.83 16.32
CA SER A 56 -38.25 -41.21 15.08
C SER A 56 -38.42 -40.25 13.87
N LEU A 57 -38.87 -38.99 14.08
CA LEU A 57 -39.02 -37.93 13.06
C LEU A 57 -38.56 -36.52 13.53
N SER A 58 -38.10 -36.33 14.79
CA SER A 58 -38.08 -35.00 15.46
C SER A 58 -36.75 -34.56 16.14
N THR A 59 -35.58 -35.10 15.80
CA THR A 59 -34.31 -34.67 16.44
C THR A 59 -33.84 -33.29 15.96
N PHE A 60 -33.52 -33.11 14.67
CA PHE A 60 -33.03 -31.82 14.16
C PHE A 60 -34.03 -30.67 14.33
N SER A 61 -35.32 -30.90 14.01
CA SER A 61 -36.36 -29.89 14.18
C SER A 61 -36.68 -29.58 15.65
N GLY A 62 -36.43 -30.54 16.55
CA GLY A 62 -36.51 -30.35 18.00
C GLY A 62 -35.40 -29.44 18.51
N HIS A 63 -34.14 -29.74 18.14
CA HIS A 63 -32.99 -28.88 18.44
C HIS A 63 -33.18 -27.47 17.90
N LEU A 64 -33.62 -27.30 16.65
CA LEU A 64 -33.88 -25.96 16.10
C LEU A 64 -34.99 -25.21 16.85
N ARG A 65 -36.04 -25.90 17.32
CA ARG A 65 -37.08 -25.27 18.15
C ARG A 65 -36.52 -24.80 19.49
N GLN A 66 -35.65 -25.59 20.12
CA GLN A 66 -34.99 -25.23 21.36
C GLN A 66 -34.02 -24.06 21.15
N ILE A 67 -33.15 -24.15 20.15
CA ILE A 67 -32.23 -23.08 19.75
C ILE A 67 -32.99 -21.78 19.45
N ARG A 68 -34.13 -21.84 18.75
CA ARG A 68 -34.98 -20.66 18.52
C ARG A 68 -35.42 -20.03 19.85
N SER A 69 -35.83 -20.83 20.83
CA SER A 69 -36.21 -20.35 22.17
C SER A 69 -35.03 -19.68 22.89
N ILE A 70 -33.84 -20.28 22.78
CA ILE A 70 -32.59 -19.74 23.32
C ILE A 70 -32.27 -18.38 22.69
N LEU A 71 -32.26 -18.28 21.36
CA LEU A 71 -31.93 -17.03 20.66
C LEU A 71 -32.91 -15.90 21.00
N MET A 72 -34.19 -16.22 21.20
CA MET A 72 -35.19 -15.22 21.59
C MET A 72 -35.08 -14.78 23.06
N SER A 73 -34.41 -15.57 23.89
CA SER A 73 -34.30 -15.34 25.35
C SER A 73 -32.90 -14.94 25.81
N ALA A 74 -31.88 -15.08 24.96
CA ALA A 74 -30.50 -14.79 25.34
C ALA A 74 -30.28 -13.29 25.56
N THR A 75 -29.50 -12.99 26.60
CA THR A 75 -29.03 -11.64 26.95
C THR A 75 -27.50 -11.66 27.01
N ASP A 76 -26.88 -10.48 27.11
CA ASP A 76 -25.44 -10.30 27.36
C ASP A 76 -24.98 -10.90 28.71
N ARG A 77 -25.93 -11.26 29.58
CA ARG A 77 -25.69 -11.91 30.88
C ARG A 77 -26.15 -13.36 30.95
N SER A 78 -26.49 -13.96 29.80
CA SER A 78 -26.91 -15.37 29.74
C SER A 78 -25.71 -16.31 29.55
N LEU A 79 -25.79 -17.50 30.17
CA LEU A 79 -24.95 -18.65 29.85
C LEU A 79 -25.71 -19.56 28.88
N VAL A 80 -25.14 -19.84 27.72
CA VAL A 80 -25.74 -20.69 26.68
C VAL A 80 -24.91 -21.96 26.49
N LEU A 81 -25.53 -23.12 26.63
CA LEU A 81 -24.91 -24.44 26.49
C LEU A 81 -25.57 -25.22 25.36
N LEU A 82 -24.83 -25.49 24.28
CA LEU A 82 -25.32 -26.16 23.07
C LEU A 82 -24.54 -27.44 22.81
N ASP A 83 -25.20 -28.59 22.84
CA ASP A 83 -24.57 -29.87 22.51
C ASP A 83 -24.78 -30.23 21.04
N GLU A 84 -23.75 -30.80 20.43
CA GLU A 84 -23.71 -31.25 19.03
C GLU A 84 -24.31 -30.24 18.03
N LEU A 85 -23.93 -28.97 18.16
CA LEU A 85 -24.47 -27.89 17.35
C LEU A 85 -24.22 -28.14 15.84
N GLY A 86 -25.32 -28.15 15.08
CA GLY A 86 -25.32 -28.39 13.64
C GLY A 86 -25.39 -29.87 13.25
N ALA A 87 -25.53 -30.79 14.20
CA ALA A 87 -25.73 -32.22 13.92
C ALA A 87 -27.15 -32.52 13.41
N GLY A 88 -27.37 -33.73 12.89
CA GLY A 88 -28.68 -34.23 12.46
C GLY A 88 -29.14 -33.77 11.06
N THR A 89 -28.26 -33.16 10.27
CA THR A 89 -28.52 -32.75 8.86
C THR A 89 -27.25 -32.85 8.00
N ASP A 90 -27.31 -32.43 6.74
CA ASP A 90 -26.13 -32.31 5.85
C ASP A 90 -25.02 -31.49 6.55
N PRO A 91 -23.77 -32.00 6.61
CA PRO A 91 -22.69 -31.33 7.34
C PRO A 91 -22.39 -29.90 6.90
N ARG A 92 -22.61 -29.55 5.62
CA ARG A 92 -22.38 -28.19 5.10
C ARG A 92 -23.51 -27.25 5.53
N GLU A 93 -24.76 -27.69 5.42
CA GLU A 93 -25.91 -26.91 5.88
C GLU A 93 -25.89 -26.74 7.40
N GLY A 94 -25.65 -27.83 8.14
CA GLY A 94 -25.53 -27.83 9.60
C GLY A 94 -24.38 -26.94 10.07
N GLY A 95 -23.25 -26.97 9.37
CA GLY A 95 -22.09 -26.11 9.65
C GLY A 95 -22.41 -24.63 9.44
N ALA A 96 -23.07 -24.27 8.34
CA ALA A 96 -23.48 -22.90 8.07
C ALA A 96 -24.48 -22.37 9.12
N ILE A 97 -25.48 -23.17 9.47
CA ILE A 97 -26.48 -22.83 10.50
C ILE A 97 -25.81 -22.66 11.87
N ALA A 98 -24.91 -23.58 12.24
CA ALA A 98 -24.16 -23.49 13.49
C ALA A 98 -23.33 -22.21 13.58
N CYS A 99 -22.61 -21.84 12.50
CA CYS A 99 -21.84 -20.60 12.45
C CYS A 99 -22.74 -19.36 12.60
N ALA A 100 -23.90 -19.34 11.95
CA ALA A 100 -24.86 -18.25 12.07
C ALA A 100 -25.40 -18.10 13.50
N ILE A 101 -25.73 -19.21 14.16
CA ILE A 101 -26.18 -19.23 15.55
C ILE A 101 -25.10 -18.68 16.49
N LEU A 102 -23.86 -19.17 16.36
CA LEU A 102 -22.73 -18.72 17.16
C LEU A 102 -22.43 -17.23 16.95
N SER A 103 -22.50 -16.76 15.70
CA SER A 103 -22.34 -15.33 15.39
C SER A 103 -23.40 -14.49 16.09
N HIS A 104 -24.67 -14.92 16.03
CA HIS A 104 -25.76 -14.18 16.66
C HIS A 104 -25.62 -14.10 18.18
N LEU A 105 -25.26 -15.20 18.84
CA LEU A 105 -25.04 -15.24 20.29
C LEU A 105 -23.83 -14.38 20.71
N ARG A 106 -22.76 -14.37 19.89
CA ARG A 106 -21.63 -13.46 20.08
C ARG A 106 -22.08 -12.00 20.00
N ASP A 107 -22.87 -11.64 19.00
CA ASP A 107 -23.32 -10.25 18.80
C ASP A 107 -24.22 -9.77 19.95
N ILE A 108 -24.96 -10.68 20.61
CA ILE A 108 -25.69 -10.41 21.87
C ILE A 108 -24.73 -10.20 23.06
N GLY A 109 -23.53 -10.78 23.01
CA GLY A 109 -22.58 -10.80 24.14
C GLY A 109 -22.81 -11.96 25.11
N ALA A 110 -23.60 -12.98 24.73
CA ALA A 110 -23.91 -14.11 25.60
C ALA A 110 -22.70 -15.05 25.77
N ALA A 111 -22.43 -15.49 27.00
CA ALA A 111 -21.39 -16.48 27.27
C ALA A 111 -21.82 -17.84 26.72
N THR A 112 -21.18 -18.31 25.65
CA THR A 112 -21.64 -19.49 24.91
C THR A 112 -20.61 -20.61 24.91
N LEU A 113 -21.03 -21.80 25.29
CA LEU A 113 -20.26 -23.04 25.12
C LEU A 113 -21.04 -23.98 24.21
N ALA A 114 -20.43 -24.30 23.07
CA ALA A 114 -21.00 -25.25 22.12
C ALA A 114 -20.07 -26.46 21.92
N THR A 115 -20.62 -27.66 21.77
CA THR A 115 -19.88 -28.82 21.25
C THR A 115 -20.22 -29.03 19.78
N THR A 116 -19.26 -29.53 19.00
CA THR A 116 -19.51 -29.89 17.60
C THR A 116 -18.46 -30.88 17.10
N HIS A 117 -18.81 -31.64 16.07
CA HIS A 117 -17.90 -32.46 15.29
C HIS A 117 -17.60 -31.85 13.90
N LEU A 118 -18.30 -30.79 13.51
CA LEU A 118 -18.22 -30.20 12.18
C LEU A 118 -16.94 -29.39 11.98
N GLY A 119 -16.17 -29.72 10.94
CA GLY A 119 -14.91 -29.04 10.61
C GLY A 119 -15.07 -27.54 10.33
N GLN A 120 -16.14 -27.17 9.60
CA GLN A 120 -16.43 -25.78 9.24
C GLN A 120 -16.56 -24.86 10.48
N VAL A 121 -17.18 -25.36 11.56
CA VAL A 121 -17.35 -24.59 12.80
C VAL A 121 -15.99 -24.35 13.49
N LYS A 122 -15.05 -25.31 13.41
CA LYS A 122 -13.71 -25.17 13.96
C LYS A 122 -12.93 -24.04 13.28
N ILE A 123 -13.04 -23.97 11.95
CA ILE A 123 -12.42 -22.94 11.11
C ILE A 123 -13.04 -21.59 11.44
N PHE A 124 -14.37 -21.49 11.44
CA PHE A 124 -15.09 -20.27 11.77
C PHE A 124 -14.69 -19.71 13.15
N VAL A 125 -14.64 -20.56 14.19
CA VAL A 125 -14.21 -20.15 15.53
C VAL A 125 -12.75 -19.68 15.54
N HIS A 126 -11.88 -20.27 14.73
CA HIS A 126 -10.47 -19.86 14.65
C HIS A 126 -10.29 -18.49 13.97
N GLU A 127 -11.14 -18.16 13.00
CA GLU A 127 -11.10 -16.89 12.27
C GLU A 127 -11.67 -15.71 13.07
N ASN A 128 -12.43 -15.97 14.14
CA ASN A 128 -13.06 -14.95 14.96
C ASN A 128 -12.30 -14.77 16.30
N PRO A 129 -11.59 -13.65 16.52
CA PRO A 129 -10.74 -13.44 17.70
C PRO A 129 -11.47 -13.52 19.05
N ASP A 130 -12.77 -13.19 19.05
CA ASP A 130 -13.62 -13.20 20.25
C ASP A 130 -14.20 -14.60 20.57
N MET A 131 -13.81 -15.61 19.79
CA MET A 131 -14.20 -17.01 20.00
C MET A 131 -12.95 -17.86 20.23
N GLN A 132 -13.09 -18.93 21.00
CA GLN A 132 -11.97 -19.80 21.32
C GLN A 132 -12.32 -21.28 21.10
N ASN A 133 -11.45 -21.95 20.35
CA ASN A 133 -11.53 -23.40 20.21
C ASN A 133 -11.13 -24.10 21.52
N ALA A 134 -11.71 -25.26 21.76
CA ALA A 134 -11.32 -26.14 22.86
C ALA A 134 -11.52 -27.60 22.43
N ALA A 135 -10.69 -28.49 22.96
CA ALA A 135 -10.66 -29.90 22.62
C ALA A 135 -10.66 -30.76 23.87
N VAL A 136 -11.35 -31.90 23.83
CA VAL A 136 -11.12 -32.98 24.80
C VAL A 136 -9.91 -33.81 24.35
N GLU A 137 -8.93 -33.95 25.23
CA GLU A 137 -7.66 -34.62 24.93
C GLU A 137 -7.82 -36.14 24.84
N PHE A 138 -7.07 -36.74 23.92
CA PHE A 138 -7.06 -38.16 23.61
C PHE A 138 -5.61 -38.64 23.57
N ASP A 139 -5.32 -39.72 24.28
CA ASP A 139 -3.98 -40.30 24.31
C ASP A 139 -3.78 -41.23 23.09
N PRO A 140 -2.86 -40.90 22.17
CA PRO A 140 -2.63 -41.68 20.97
C PRO A 140 -1.96 -43.04 21.24
N LYS A 141 -1.35 -43.24 22.42
CA LYS A 141 -0.70 -44.51 22.78
C LYS A 141 -1.69 -45.51 23.34
N THR A 142 -2.53 -45.07 24.28
CA THR A 142 -3.52 -45.94 24.94
C THR A 142 -4.85 -45.99 24.17
N LEU A 143 -5.06 -45.07 23.23
CA LEU A 143 -6.33 -44.88 22.50
C LEU A 143 -7.50 -44.60 23.47
N GLN A 144 -7.21 -43.85 24.54
CA GLN A 144 -8.16 -43.50 25.59
C GLN A 144 -8.34 -41.98 25.71
N PRO A 145 -9.57 -41.51 25.99
CA PRO A 145 -9.77 -40.12 26.37
C PRO A 145 -9.13 -39.86 27.74
N THR A 146 -8.42 -38.74 27.88
CA THR A 146 -7.85 -38.33 29.17
C THR A 146 -8.85 -37.53 30.01
N TYR A 147 -10.01 -37.20 29.41
CA TYR A 147 -11.05 -36.31 29.97
C TYR A 147 -10.53 -34.92 30.35
N ARG A 148 -9.39 -34.52 29.78
CA ARG A 148 -8.82 -33.19 29.96
C ARG A 148 -9.33 -32.26 28.88
N LEU A 149 -9.88 -31.12 29.27
CA LEU A 149 -10.26 -30.04 28.35
C LEU A 149 -9.05 -29.14 28.08
N VAL A 150 -8.60 -29.09 26.83
CA VAL A 150 -7.51 -28.25 26.35
C VAL A 150 -8.09 -27.04 25.63
N ILE A 151 -7.85 -25.85 26.17
CA ILE A 151 -8.34 -24.59 25.63
C ILE A 151 -7.36 -24.05 24.58
N GLY A 152 -7.89 -23.43 23.53
CA GLY A 152 -7.13 -22.79 22.45
C GLY A 152 -6.83 -23.69 21.25
N GLN A 153 -7.16 -24.98 21.30
CA GLN A 153 -6.87 -25.93 20.23
C GLN A 153 -8.13 -26.66 19.76
N PRO A 154 -8.30 -26.86 18.45
CA PRO A 154 -9.33 -27.75 17.92
C PRO A 154 -8.89 -29.22 18.07
N GLY A 155 -9.84 -30.10 18.39
CA GLY A 155 -9.63 -31.54 18.52
C GLY A 155 -9.93 -32.27 17.22
N SER A 156 -9.21 -33.37 16.98
CA SER A 156 -9.45 -34.31 15.87
C SER A 156 -10.41 -35.44 16.25
N SER A 157 -11.10 -35.97 15.25
CA SER A 157 -12.02 -37.11 15.41
C SER A 157 -11.24 -38.42 15.31
N HIS A 158 -11.15 -39.17 16.42
CA HIS A 158 -10.40 -40.43 16.49
C HIS A 158 -11.31 -41.67 16.31
N ALA A 159 -12.27 -41.59 15.39
CA ALA A 159 -13.31 -42.61 15.24
C ALA A 159 -12.74 -44.00 14.90
N ILE A 160 -11.75 -44.08 13.99
CA ILE A 160 -11.08 -45.34 13.63
C ILE A 160 -10.34 -45.94 14.83
N SER A 161 -9.62 -45.11 15.60
CA SER A 161 -8.91 -45.56 16.80
C SER A 161 -9.86 -46.11 17.87
N ILE A 162 -11.04 -45.50 18.02
CA ILE A 162 -12.07 -45.98 18.94
C ILE A 162 -12.68 -47.29 18.43
N ALA A 163 -12.96 -47.38 17.13
CA ALA A 163 -13.50 -48.60 16.52
C ALA A 163 -12.53 -49.79 16.65
N ARG A 164 -11.21 -49.55 16.50
CA ARG A 164 -10.16 -50.54 16.78
C ARG A 164 -10.22 -51.06 18.21
N ARG A 165 -10.44 -50.18 19.17
CA ARG A 165 -10.59 -50.55 20.59
C ARG A 165 -11.89 -51.33 20.87
N LEU A 166 -12.92 -51.13 20.05
CA LEU A 166 -14.18 -51.88 20.14
C LEU A 166 -14.12 -53.20 19.36
N ASP A 167 -12.91 -53.68 19.06
CA ASP A 167 -12.63 -54.94 18.36
C ASP A 167 -13.28 -55.04 16.97
N LEU A 168 -13.42 -53.91 16.26
CA LEU A 168 -13.85 -53.92 14.86
C LEU A 168 -12.72 -54.52 13.98
N PRO A 169 -13.02 -55.38 12.99
CA PRO A 169 -11.98 -56.03 12.20
C PRO A 169 -11.04 -55.06 11.48
N GLU A 170 -9.71 -55.28 11.57
CA GLU A 170 -8.71 -54.39 10.94
C GLU A 170 -8.92 -54.22 9.44
N ALA A 171 -9.32 -55.27 8.72
CA ALA A 171 -9.62 -55.15 7.29
C ALA A 171 -10.71 -54.11 6.97
N VAL A 172 -11.69 -53.92 7.86
CA VAL A 172 -12.73 -52.89 7.72
C VAL A 172 -12.18 -51.51 8.06
N LEU A 173 -11.32 -51.43 9.09
CA LEU A 173 -10.70 -50.19 9.52
C LEU A 173 -9.69 -49.65 8.50
N ASP A 174 -8.89 -50.52 7.91
CA ASP A 174 -7.91 -50.19 6.86
C ASP A 174 -8.64 -49.70 5.60
N TYR A 175 -9.73 -50.37 5.23
CA TYR A 175 -10.56 -49.93 4.12
C TYR A 175 -11.22 -48.58 4.41
N ALA A 176 -11.76 -48.36 5.61
CA ALA A 176 -12.31 -47.06 6.02
C ALA A 176 -11.25 -45.95 6.03
N ALA A 177 -10.02 -46.24 6.46
CA ALA A 177 -8.92 -45.30 6.49
C ALA A 177 -8.55 -44.79 5.08
N SER A 178 -8.63 -45.66 4.06
CA SER A 178 -8.34 -45.25 2.68
C SER A 178 -9.28 -44.16 2.13
N PHE A 179 -10.52 -44.05 2.63
CA PHE A 179 -11.44 -42.97 2.24
C PHE A 179 -11.11 -41.64 2.94
N ILE A 180 -10.47 -41.69 4.12
CA ILE A 180 -10.15 -40.50 4.91
C ILE A 180 -8.84 -39.86 4.43
N GLU A 181 -7.89 -40.65 3.91
CA GLU A 181 -6.63 -40.14 3.37
C GLU A 181 -6.82 -39.22 2.15
N GLU A 182 -7.82 -39.47 1.29
CA GLU A 182 -8.15 -38.58 0.16
C GLU A 182 -8.75 -37.23 0.60
N GLU A 183 -9.54 -37.21 1.70
CA GLU A 183 -10.24 -36.01 2.16
C GLU A 183 -9.38 -35.18 3.14
N SER A 184 -8.55 -35.84 3.96
CA SER A 184 -7.66 -35.19 4.94
C SER A 184 -6.41 -34.60 4.31
N ALA A 185 -5.88 -35.21 3.25
CA ALA A 185 -4.73 -34.68 2.52
C ALA A 185 -5.01 -33.27 1.98
N ASN A 186 -6.22 -33.01 1.48
CA ASN A 186 -6.60 -31.67 0.99
C ASN A 186 -6.68 -30.62 2.11
N LEU A 187 -7.18 -31.00 3.29
CA LEU A 187 -7.30 -30.08 4.42
C LEU A 187 -5.93 -29.77 5.05
N GLU A 188 -5.07 -30.77 5.21
CA GLU A 188 -3.71 -30.60 5.74
C GLU A 188 -2.83 -29.78 4.79
N HIS A 189 -2.94 -30.02 3.48
CA HIS A 189 -2.25 -29.22 2.47
C HIS A 189 -2.74 -27.76 2.48
N MET A 190 -4.05 -27.54 2.60
CA MET A 190 -4.61 -26.18 2.70
C MET A 190 -4.18 -25.46 3.99
N LEU A 191 -4.10 -26.17 5.13
CA LEU A 191 -3.62 -25.61 6.39
C LEU A 191 -2.12 -25.28 6.35
N LEU A 192 -1.31 -26.12 5.70
CA LEU A 192 0.11 -25.83 5.46
C LEU A 192 0.28 -24.60 4.54
N ASP A 193 -0.50 -24.53 3.46
CA ASP A 193 -0.47 -23.39 2.53
C ASP A 193 -0.92 -22.10 3.21
N MET A 194 -1.96 -22.14 4.06
CA MET A 194 -2.41 -20.98 4.82
C MET A 194 -1.40 -20.52 5.86
N ASN A 195 -0.77 -21.45 6.59
CA ASN A 195 0.28 -21.10 7.56
C ASN A 195 1.52 -20.52 6.87
N ALA A 196 1.93 -21.10 5.74
CA ALA A 196 3.03 -20.56 4.93
C ALA A 196 2.70 -19.16 4.40
N ALA A 197 1.47 -18.95 3.89
CA ALA A 197 1.01 -17.64 3.43
C ALA A 197 0.96 -16.61 4.57
N ARG A 198 0.52 -17.02 5.77
CA ARG A 198 0.48 -16.16 6.95
C ARG A 198 1.87 -15.74 7.41
N VAL A 199 2.82 -16.67 7.49
CA VAL A 199 4.21 -16.37 7.87
C VAL A 199 4.83 -15.41 6.87
N LYS A 200 4.62 -15.66 5.56
CA LYS A 200 5.10 -14.78 4.50
C LYS A 200 4.51 -13.37 4.61
N LEU A 201 3.20 -13.26 4.82
CA LEU A 201 2.53 -11.97 4.99
C LEU A 201 3.06 -11.21 6.21
N GLN A 202 3.32 -11.91 7.33
CA GLN A 202 3.90 -11.27 8.52
C GLN A 202 5.31 -10.74 8.26
N GLN A 203 6.12 -11.46 7.48
CA GLN A 203 7.45 -10.99 7.05
C GLN A 203 7.33 -9.78 6.12
N GLU A 204 6.48 -9.83 5.10
CA GLU A 204 6.27 -8.73 4.17
C GLU A 204 5.75 -7.46 4.88
N VAL A 205 4.85 -7.61 5.85
CA VAL A 205 4.36 -6.48 6.68
C VAL A 205 5.49 -5.91 7.54
N ALA A 206 6.33 -6.76 8.14
CA ALA A 206 7.47 -6.31 8.94
C ALA A 206 8.49 -5.55 8.07
N GLU A 207 8.85 -6.10 6.90
CA GLU A 207 9.75 -5.46 5.93
C GLU A 207 9.18 -4.14 5.41
N ALA A 208 7.90 -4.12 5.02
CA ALA A 208 7.23 -2.89 4.57
C ALA A 208 7.20 -1.82 5.66
N SER A 209 7.00 -2.21 6.92
CA SER A 209 7.05 -1.29 8.05
C SER A 209 8.45 -0.70 8.25
N ALA A 210 9.50 -1.51 8.14
CA ALA A 210 10.89 -1.09 8.27
C ALA A 210 11.29 -0.12 7.14
N ILE A 211 11.00 -0.48 5.89
CA ILE A 211 11.24 0.37 4.71
C ILE A 211 10.50 1.69 4.84
N ARG A 212 9.25 1.68 5.33
CA ARG A 212 8.47 2.90 5.52
C ARG A 212 9.09 3.81 6.58
N THR A 213 9.57 3.25 7.70
CA THR A 213 10.27 4.02 8.72
C THR A 213 11.59 4.60 8.21
N GLU A 214 12.38 3.82 7.46
CA GLU A 214 13.64 4.28 6.87
C GLU A 214 13.40 5.36 5.80
N SER A 215 12.41 5.19 4.93
CA SER A 215 12.05 6.19 3.93
C SER A 215 11.61 7.51 4.59
N ALA A 216 10.87 7.44 5.70
CA ALA A 216 10.45 8.61 6.45
C ALA A 216 11.65 9.35 7.08
N THR A 217 12.62 8.64 7.67
CA THR A 217 13.81 9.25 8.26
C THR A 217 14.71 9.86 7.18
N LEU A 218 14.94 9.16 6.07
CA LEU A 218 15.74 9.64 4.94
C LEU A 218 15.13 10.92 4.32
N LYS A 219 13.80 10.95 4.18
CA LYS A 219 13.09 12.11 3.63
C LYS A 219 13.22 13.34 4.51
N GLU A 220 13.20 13.17 5.83
CA GLU A 220 13.42 14.29 6.76
C GLU A 220 14.88 14.76 6.73
N GLN A 221 15.85 13.84 6.70
CA GLN A 221 17.27 14.19 6.54
C GLN A 221 17.52 14.99 5.25
N LEU A 222 17.05 14.51 4.10
CA LEU A 222 17.18 15.22 2.81
C LEU A 222 16.53 16.60 2.84
N LYS A 223 15.40 16.76 3.53
CA LYS A 223 14.72 18.05 3.68
C LYS A 223 15.57 19.02 4.50
N THR A 224 16.18 18.56 5.60
CA THR A 224 17.07 19.38 6.41
C THR A 224 18.35 19.77 5.66
N GLU A 225 18.99 18.83 4.97
CA GLU A 225 20.21 19.06 4.19
C GLU A 225 19.94 20.03 3.02
N LYS A 226 18.82 19.86 2.31
CA LYS A 226 18.41 20.80 1.26
C LYS A 226 18.19 22.21 1.80
N HIS A 227 17.64 22.35 3.00
CA HIS A 227 17.49 23.65 3.64
C HIS A 227 18.84 24.26 3.99
N GLN A 228 19.76 23.48 4.55
CA GLN A 228 21.11 23.93 4.89
C GLN A 228 21.89 24.38 3.65
N LEU A 229 21.91 23.55 2.59
CA LEU A 229 22.53 23.88 1.30
C LEU A 229 21.96 25.17 0.69
N LYS A 230 20.64 25.38 0.81
CA LYS A 230 20.00 26.60 0.29
C LYS A 230 20.45 27.85 1.05
N GLU A 231 20.54 27.77 2.37
CA GLU A 231 21.01 28.89 3.20
C GLU A 231 22.51 29.14 3.02
N GLU A 232 23.32 28.10 2.90
CA GLU A 232 24.75 28.22 2.60
C GLU A 232 25.00 28.83 1.22
N ARG A 233 24.26 28.39 0.19
CA ARG A 233 24.33 28.97 -1.15
C ARG A 233 23.97 30.46 -1.13
N LYS A 234 22.92 30.84 -0.40
CA LYS A 234 22.55 32.27 -0.23
C LYS A 234 23.67 33.06 0.45
N ARG A 235 24.30 32.51 1.50
CA ARG A 235 25.42 33.13 2.21
C ARG A 235 26.61 33.35 1.27
N LEU A 236 27.06 32.30 0.58
CA LEU A 236 28.18 32.36 -0.36
C LEU A 236 27.94 33.36 -1.49
N LEU A 237 26.72 33.38 -2.07
CA LEU A 237 26.35 34.36 -3.10
C LEU A 237 26.40 35.80 -2.56
N ARG A 238 25.96 36.03 -1.33
CA ARG A 238 26.01 37.36 -0.70
C ARG A 238 27.45 37.80 -0.46
N GLU A 239 28.30 36.90 0.04
CA GLU A 239 29.73 37.15 0.25
C GLU A 239 30.44 37.46 -1.06
N ALA A 240 30.27 36.62 -2.09
CA ALA A 240 30.84 36.82 -3.42
C ALA A 240 30.39 38.14 -4.05
N ARG A 241 29.10 38.50 -3.93
CA ARG A 241 28.58 39.81 -4.38
C ARG A 241 29.27 40.97 -3.67
N GLN A 242 29.45 40.87 -2.36
CA GLN A 242 30.06 41.92 -1.56
C GLN A 242 31.55 42.08 -1.85
N GLU A 243 32.28 40.98 -2.07
CA GLU A 243 33.66 40.98 -2.52
C GLU A 243 33.80 41.61 -3.92
N ALA A 244 32.95 41.20 -4.87
CA ALA A 244 32.95 41.78 -6.22
C ALA A 244 32.68 43.29 -6.19
N GLN A 245 31.72 43.75 -5.38
CA GLN A 245 31.48 45.18 -5.17
C GLN A 245 32.70 45.90 -4.57
N ASN A 246 33.39 45.28 -3.63
CA ASN A 246 34.61 45.84 -3.03
C ASN A 246 35.76 45.94 -4.04
N ILE A 247 35.96 44.93 -4.88
CA ILE A 247 36.96 44.92 -5.95
C ILE A 247 36.65 46.04 -6.96
N LEU A 248 35.39 46.15 -7.40
CA LEU A 248 34.97 47.20 -8.33
C LEU A 248 35.15 48.60 -7.72
N ARG A 249 34.80 48.79 -6.45
CA ARG A 249 35.04 50.06 -5.73
C ARG A 249 36.54 50.41 -5.68
N LYS A 250 37.41 49.44 -5.42
CA LYS A 250 38.87 49.64 -5.42
C LYS A 250 39.38 50.01 -6.83
N ALA A 251 38.92 49.31 -7.87
CA ALA A 251 39.27 49.59 -9.26
C ALA A 251 38.82 51.00 -9.69
N HIS A 252 37.59 51.41 -9.33
CA HIS A 252 37.11 52.78 -9.57
C HIS A 252 38.01 53.83 -8.92
N ARG A 253 38.37 53.65 -7.65
CA ARG A 253 39.29 54.56 -6.93
C ARG A 253 40.66 54.65 -7.59
N GLN A 254 41.22 53.53 -8.08
CA GLN A 254 42.50 53.51 -8.78
C GLN A 254 42.44 54.30 -10.09
N VAL A 255 41.38 54.12 -10.88
CA VAL A 255 41.18 54.88 -12.14
C VAL A 255 40.99 56.37 -11.86
N ASP A 256 40.22 56.74 -10.84
CA ASP A 256 40.02 58.15 -10.48
C ASP A 256 41.31 58.81 -9.97
N ASN A 257 42.13 58.09 -9.20
CA ASN A 257 43.43 58.59 -8.75
C ASN A 257 44.40 58.76 -9.93
N ALA A 258 44.48 57.79 -10.84
CA ALA A 258 45.31 57.88 -12.05
C ALA A 258 44.90 59.07 -12.94
N LEU A 259 43.59 59.32 -13.09
CA LEU A 259 43.08 60.49 -13.82
C LEU A 259 43.44 61.82 -13.13
N LYS A 260 43.42 61.88 -11.79
CA LYS A 260 43.84 63.07 -11.02
C LYS A 260 45.34 63.34 -11.17
N GLU A 261 46.17 62.31 -11.12
CA GLU A 261 47.62 62.45 -11.33
C GLU A 261 47.93 62.94 -12.75
N LEU A 262 47.34 62.33 -13.79
CA LEU A 262 47.52 62.78 -15.18
C LEU A 262 47.07 64.23 -15.40
N LYS A 263 46.00 64.67 -14.72
CA LYS A 263 45.52 66.06 -14.78
C LYS A 263 46.49 67.04 -14.11
N ARG A 264 47.18 66.62 -13.04
CA ARG A 264 48.24 67.42 -12.40
C ARG A 264 49.48 67.50 -13.30
N THR A 265 49.91 66.37 -13.86
CA THR A 265 51.06 66.31 -14.76
C THR A 265 50.82 67.13 -16.04
N SER A 266 49.62 67.09 -16.61
CA SER A 266 49.29 67.91 -17.80
C SER A 266 49.25 69.42 -17.53
N GLN A 267 49.15 69.86 -16.27
CA GLN A 267 49.20 71.28 -15.88
C GLN A 267 50.63 71.76 -15.61
N SER A 268 51.60 70.85 -15.46
CA SER A 268 52.99 71.16 -15.12
C SER A 268 54.00 70.96 -16.27
N THR A 269 53.61 70.35 -17.38
CA THR A 269 54.55 69.94 -18.46
C THR A 269 54.36 70.75 -19.75
N GLY A 270 55.47 71.17 -20.37
CA GLY A 270 55.52 71.93 -21.62
C GLY A 270 55.12 71.14 -22.87
N SER A 271 54.83 71.88 -23.95
CA SER A 271 54.02 71.54 -25.13
C SER A 271 54.42 70.34 -26.02
N ALA A 272 55.43 69.54 -25.67
CA ALA A 272 55.94 68.46 -26.53
C ALA A 272 55.32 67.06 -26.26
N ASP A 273 54.81 66.79 -25.05
CA ASP A 273 54.28 65.46 -24.66
C ASP A 273 52.74 65.39 -24.57
N LEU A 274 52.05 66.45 -25.01
CA LEU A 274 50.58 66.58 -24.86
C LEU A 274 49.80 65.47 -25.58
N GLU A 275 50.23 65.02 -26.76
CA GLU A 275 49.53 63.97 -27.52
C GLU A 275 49.56 62.59 -26.84
N GLY A 276 50.65 62.26 -26.14
CA GLY A 276 50.79 61.01 -25.40
C GLY A 276 49.92 61.01 -24.14
N LEU A 277 49.91 62.15 -23.43
CA LEU A 277 49.06 62.39 -22.26
C LEU A 277 47.57 62.38 -22.61
N ASP A 278 47.17 62.95 -23.76
CA ASP A 278 45.78 62.99 -24.21
C ASP A 278 45.27 61.59 -24.62
N ARG A 279 46.12 60.77 -25.27
CA ARG A 279 45.80 59.36 -25.56
C ARG A 279 45.63 58.54 -24.28
N ALA A 280 46.54 58.70 -23.31
CA ALA A 280 46.45 58.01 -22.02
C ALA A 280 45.18 58.42 -21.24
N ARG A 281 44.82 59.71 -21.29
CA ARG A 281 43.61 60.23 -20.66
C ARG A 281 42.32 59.69 -21.29
N ARG A 282 42.23 59.65 -22.62
CA ARG A 282 41.07 59.05 -23.32
C ARG A 282 40.95 57.55 -23.03
N GLY A 283 42.08 56.82 -23.03
CA GLY A 283 42.09 55.39 -22.69
C GLY A 283 41.61 55.09 -21.27
N LEU A 284 41.95 55.93 -20.29
CA LEU A 284 41.47 55.81 -18.92
C LEU A 284 40.01 56.24 -18.74
N GLN A 285 39.54 57.26 -19.49
CA GLN A 285 38.13 57.64 -19.51
C GLN A 285 37.24 56.54 -20.11
N ASP A 286 37.68 55.90 -21.20
CA ASP A 286 36.98 54.76 -21.79
C ASP A 286 36.95 53.55 -20.85
N LYS A 287 38.07 53.25 -20.15
CA LYS A 287 38.08 52.24 -19.09
C LYS A 287 37.12 52.58 -17.96
N ARG A 288 37.02 53.86 -17.56
CA ARG A 288 36.06 54.32 -16.53
C ARG A 288 34.62 54.10 -16.97
N ARG A 289 34.29 54.45 -18.22
CA ARG A 289 32.95 54.22 -18.78
C ARG A 289 32.60 52.73 -18.78
N LYS A 290 33.50 51.87 -19.27
CA LYS A 290 33.29 50.40 -19.28
C LYS A 290 33.13 49.81 -17.87
N LEU A 291 33.88 50.31 -16.87
CA LEU A 291 33.73 49.91 -15.47
C LEU A 291 32.40 50.40 -14.86
N GLN A 292 31.92 51.59 -15.24
CA GLN A 292 30.63 52.14 -14.81
C GLN A 292 29.44 51.40 -15.45
N GLU A 293 29.57 51.02 -16.72
CA GLU A 293 28.60 50.17 -17.42
C GLU A 293 28.55 48.77 -16.80
N GLY A 294 29.70 48.18 -16.47
CA GLY A 294 29.78 46.88 -15.79
C GLY A 294 29.23 46.88 -14.35
N THR A 295 29.35 47.99 -13.62
CA THR A 295 28.74 48.14 -12.28
C THR A 295 27.23 48.37 -12.34
N ALA A 296 26.74 49.10 -13.35
CA ALA A 296 25.30 49.24 -13.59
C ALA A 296 24.65 47.91 -14.03
N ALA A 297 25.36 47.09 -14.80
CA ALA A 297 24.88 45.75 -15.20
C ALA A 297 24.81 44.74 -14.04
N MET A 298 25.57 44.94 -12.96
CA MET A 298 25.57 44.06 -11.78
C MET A 298 24.49 44.38 -10.74
N ALA A 299 23.70 45.44 -10.93
CA ALA A 299 22.55 45.75 -10.10
C ALA A 299 21.27 45.65 -10.95
N PRO A 300 20.58 44.50 -10.98
CA PRO A 300 19.25 44.44 -11.57
C PRO A 300 18.28 45.14 -10.62
N SER A 301 17.88 46.35 -10.96
CA SER A 301 16.70 46.99 -10.38
C SER A 301 15.46 46.36 -11.01
N ALA A 302 14.54 45.85 -10.18
CA ALA A 302 13.21 45.42 -10.62
C ALA A 302 12.38 46.68 -10.97
N ASP A 303 12.58 47.24 -12.16
CA ASP A 303 12.11 48.59 -12.49
C ASP A 303 10.61 48.72 -12.78
N ARG A 304 9.84 47.62 -12.87
CA ARG A 304 8.37 47.70 -12.78
C ARG A 304 7.70 46.33 -12.54
N PRO A 305 6.71 46.24 -11.64
CA PRO A 305 5.81 45.09 -11.62
C PRO A 305 5.04 45.03 -12.95
N ALA A 306 5.08 43.87 -13.62
CA ALA A 306 4.39 43.68 -14.89
C ALA A 306 2.87 43.73 -14.70
N ARG A 307 2.14 44.42 -15.59
CA ARG A 307 0.67 44.31 -15.67
C ARG A 307 0.29 43.25 -16.71
N TRP A 308 -0.86 42.59 -16.50
CA TRP A 308 -1.27 41.45 -17.34
C TRP A 308 -1.44 41.85 -18.80
N ASP A 309 -1.96 43.06 -19.04
CA ASP A 309 -2.22 43.59 -20.36
C ASP A 309 -0.94 43.97 -21.13
N ASP A 310 0.21 44.05 -20.43
CA ASP A 310 1.51 44.41 -21.00
C ASP A 310 2.32 43.16 -21.44
N LEU A 311 1.77 41.95 -21.25
CA LEU A 311 2.47 40.69 -21.51
C LEU A 311 2.16 40.13 -22.89
N VAL A 312 3.21 39.80 -23.63
CA VAL A 312 3.09 39.17 -24.96
C VAL A 312 3.91 37.88 -25.00
N VAL A 313 3.38 36.84 -25.65
CA VAL A 313 4.12 35.60 -25.90
C VAL A 313 5.35 35.92 -26.75
N GLY A 314 6.52 35.42 -26.33
CA GLY A 314 7.83 35.72 -26.91
C GLY A 314 8.58 36.86 -26.22
N GLN A 315 7.97 37.59 -25.29
CA GLN A 315 8.62 38.69 -24.56
C GLN A 315 9.61 38.19 -23.51
N ALA A 316 10.73 38.90 -23.37
CA ALA A 316 11.69 38.68 -22.30
C ALA A 316 11.16 39.25 -20.97
N ILE A 317 11.22 38.44 -19.92
CA ILE A 317 10.79 38.79 -18.57
C ILE A 317 11.88 38.42 -17.57
N TRP A 318 11.96 39.17 -16.48
CA TRP A 318 12.79 38.82 -15.34
C TRP A 318 12.01 37.94 -14.38
N VAL A 319 12.53 36.76 -14.06
CA VAL A 319 11.85 35.82 -13.18
C VAL A 319 12.42 35.91 -11.77
N LEU A 320 11.66 36.54 -10.87
CA LEU A 320 12.10 36.89 -9.52
C LEU A 320 12.56 35.69 -8.68
N PRO A 321 11.87 34.52 -8.65
CA PRO A 321 12.32 33.36 -7.89
C PRO A 321 13.66 32.77 -8.34
N PHE A 322 14.03 32.95 -9.61
CA PHE A 322 15.21 32.35 -10.22
C PHE A 322 16.33 33.38 -10.45
N GLU A 323 16.05 34.67 -10.29
CA GLU A 323 16.97 35.78 -10.60
C GLU A 323 17.59 35.66 -12.01
N GLU A 324 16.81 35.16 -12.97
CA GLU A 324 17.22 34.96 -14.35
C GLU A 324 16.21 35.54 -15.33
N THR A 325 16.68 35.86 -16.54
CA THR A 325 15.83 36.24 -17.67
C THR A 325 15.19 35.01 -18.29
N GLY A 326 13.87 35.03 -18.45
CA GLY A 326 13.11 34.03 -19.18
C GLY A 326 12.32 34.64 -20.33
N GLN A 327 11.80 33.78 -21.22
CA GLN A 327 10.93 34.18 -22.32
C GLN A 327 9.54 33.60 -22.12
N ILE A 328 8.48 34.41 -22.28
CA ILE A 328 7.10 33.94 -22.19
C ILE A 328 6.82 33.00 -23.36
N THR A 329 6.44 31.75 -23.09
CA THR A 329 6.06 30.76 -24.11
C THR A 329 4.54 30.61 -24.25
N ALA A 330 3.79 30.83 -23.17
CA ALA A 330 2.33 30.81 -23.19
C ALA A 330 1.71 31.74 -22.14
N LEU A 331 0.54 32.29 -22.44
CA LEU A 331 -0.28 33.04 -21.49
C LEU A 331 -1.56 32.25 -21.22
N HIS A 332 -1.95 32.11 -19.95
CA HIS A 332 -3.19 31.44 -19.52
C HIS A 332 -4.13 32.46 -18.87
N PRO A 333 -4.98 33.18 -19.64
CA PRO A 333 -5.79 34.29 -19.17
C PRO A 333 -6.75 33.90 -18.03
N ASN A 334 -7.36 32.72 -18.14
CA ASN A 334 -8.35 32.21 -17.18
C ASN A 334 -7.78 32.02 -15.77
N LYS A 335 -6.46 31.75 -15.65
CA LYS A 335 -5.78 31.52 -14.38
C LYS A 335 -4.87 32.69 -13.96
N LYS A 336 -4.72 33.73 -14.80
CA LYS A 336 -3.71 34.79 -14.66
C LYS A 336 -2.29 34.23 -14.40
N ARG A 337 -1.92 33.19 -15.15
CA ARG A 337 -0.62 32.52 -15.08
C ARG A 337 0.03 32.46 -16.45
N LEU A 338 1.35 32.45 -16.50
CA LEU A 338 2.12 32.38 -17.75
C LEU A 338 3.11 31.24 -17.69
N THR A 339 3.41 30.64 -18.84
CA THR A 339 4.53 29.71 -18.98
C THR A 339 5.72 30.49 -19.50
N ALA A 340 6.88 30.34 -18.86
CA ALA A 340 8.12 30.95 -19.29
C ALA A 340 9.24 29.92 -19.40
N ARG A 341 10.08 30.09 -20.42
CA ARG A 341 11.30 29.32 -20.63
C ARG A 341 12.49 30.05 -20.01
N ILE A 342 13.21 29.39 -19.12
CA ILE A 342 14.46 29.87 -18.52
C ILE A 342 15.54 28.84 -18.87
N GLY A 343 16.44 29.19 -19.79
CA GLY A 343 17.40 28.23 -20.35
C GLY A 343 16.69 27.04 -21.02
N ALA A 344 16.89 25.83 -20.49
CA ALA A 344 16.25 24.59 -20.96
C ALA A 344 14.95 24.21 -20.22
N LEU A 345 14.58 24.95 -19.17
CA LEU A 345 13.43 24.65 -18.31
C LEU A 345 12.22 25.48 -18.73
N GLU A 346 11.05 24.86 -18.74
CA GLU A 346 9.77 25.50 -19.00
C GLU A 346 8.90 25.42 -17.73
N ILE A 347 8.49 26.58 -17.21
CA ILE A 347 7.87 26.69 -15.89
C ILE A 347 6.65 27.62 -15.90
N GLU A 348 5.64 27.30 -15.08
CA GLU A 348 4.42 28.11 -14.95
C GLU A 348 4.52 29.09 -13.77
N LEU A 349 4.50 30.39 -14.07
CA LEU A 349 4.72 31.50 -13.15
C LEU A 349 3.43 32.33 -12.95
N GLY A 350 3.30 32.90 -11.76
CA GLY A 350 2.27 33.90 -11.45
C GLY A 350 2.78 35.33 -11.60
N MET A 351 1.87 36.29 -11.70
CA MET A 351 2.20 37.72 -11.93
C MET A 351 3.13 38.36 -10.90
N LYS A 352 3.13 37.88 -9.65
CA LYS A 352 4.03 38.39 -8.60
C LYS A 352 5.46 37.86 -8.70
N GLN A 353 5.70 36.88 -9.57
CA GLN A 353 6.99 36.21 -9.74
C GLN A 353 7.76 36.73 -10.95
N ILE A 354 7.24 37.76 -11.62
CA ILE A 354 7.82 38.31 -12.84
C ILE A 354 7.94 39.84 -12.77
N ALA A 355 8.92 40.37 -13.47
CA ALA A 355 9.06 41.80 -13.77
C ALA A 355 9.39 41.99 -15.26
N LEU A 356 9.04 43.14 -15.82
CA LEU A 356 9.39 43.44 -17.23
C LEU A 356 10.89 43.71 -17.32
N ALA A 357 11.57 43.03 -18.25
CA ALA A 357 12.97 43.31 -18.55
C ALA A 357 13.02 44.51 -19.51
N SER A 358 13.39 45.71 -19.02
CA SER A 358 13.60 46.87 -19.90
C SER A 358 14.98 46.80 -20.56
N GLY A 359 15.02 46.70 -21.90
CA GLY A 359 16.20 47.10 -22.67
C GLY A 359 16.96 46.00 -23.45
N GLN A 360 16.31 44.93 -23.92
CA GLN A 360 16.91 44.08 -24.96
C GLN A 360 15.97 43.90 -26.17
N PRO A 361 16.48 43.95 -27.42
CA PRO A 361 15.68 43.63 -28.60
C PRO A 361 15.22 42.18 -28.55
N ALA A 362 14.05 41.90 -29.12
CA ALA A 362 13.53 40.55 -29.30
C ALA A 362 14.60 39.65 -29.97
N LEU A 363 15.07 38.64 -29.24
CA LEU A 363 15.93 37.60 -29.81
C LEU A 363 15.09 36.74 -30.76
N GLU A 364 15.63 36.48 -31.96
CA GLU A 364 15.02 35.63 -32.98
C GLU A 364 14.62 34.25 -32.43
N PRO A 365 13.59 33.60 -32.99
CA PRO A 365 13.14 32.30 -32.51
C PRO A 365 14.23 31.24 -32.73
N PRO A 366 14.59 30.43 -31.71
CA PRO A 366 15.52 29.34 -31.91
C PRO A 366 14.84 28.19 -32.65
N ALA A 367 15.64 27.50 -33.48
CA ALA A 367 15.30 26.29 -34.24
C ALA A 367 14.68 25.17 -33.37
N PRO A 368 13.91 24.23 -33.97
CA PRO A 368 13.15 23.22 -33.23
C PRO A 368 14.06 22.36 -32.32
N PRO A 369 13.53 21.91 -31.17
CA PRO A 369 14.34 21.28 -30.14
C PRO A 369 14.88 19.94 -30.65
N ARG A 370 16.20 19.79 -30.59
CA ARG A 370 16.86 18.48 -30.61
C ARG A 370 16.60 17.82 -29.26
N THR A 371 15.75 16.81 -29.26
CA THR A 371 15.56 15.90 -28.13
C THR A 371 16.84 15.12 -27.87
N THR A 372 17.57 15.46 -26.82
CA THR A 372 18.57 14.56 -26.24
C THR A 372 17.84 13.53 -25.38
N PRO A 373 17.98 12.21 -25.65
CA PRO A 373 17.37 11.19 -24.80
C PRO A 373 18.07 11.16 -23.45
N ILE A 374 17.27 11.18 -22.38
CA ILE A 374 17.69 10.82 -21.04
C ILE A 374 18.01 9.31 -21.05
N PRO A 375 19.20 8.86 -20.63
CA PRO A 375 19.47 7.43 -20.50
C PRO A 375 18.73 6.90 -19.27
N GLY A 376 17.57 6.29 -19.47
CA GLY A 376 17.00 5.34 -18.52
C GLY A 376 17.74 4.00 -18.58
N PRO A 377 17.69 3.16 -17.53
CA PRO A 377 18.34 1.85 -17.54
C PRO A 377 17.74 1.01 -18.67
N ARG A 378 18.56 0.69 -19.67
CA ARG A 378 18.16 -0.17 -20.80
C ARG A 378 18.40 -1.63 -20.42
N GLU A 379 17.46 -2.22 -19.69
CA GLU A 379 17.16 -3.63 -19.91
C GLU A 379 16.09 -3.70 -21.01
N PRO A 380 16.30 -4.48 -22.08
CA PRO A 380 15.28 -4.65 -23.11
C PRO A 380 14.06 -5.29 -22.46
N LEU A 381 12.91 -4.61 -22.55
CA LEU A 381 11.65 -5.17 -22.08
C LEU A 381 11.42 -6.50 -22.83
N PRO A 382 11.13 -7.60 -22.13
CA PRO A 382 10.74 -8.86 -22.78
C PRO A 382 9.57 -8.57 -23.73
N SER A 383 9.48 -9.16 -24.91
CA SER A 383 8.36 -8.95 -25.85
C SER A 383 7.05 -9.63 -25.42
N GLU A 384 7.08 -10.35 -24.30
CA GLU A 384 5.98 -11.12 -23.75
C GLU A 384 5.83 -10.87 -22.24
N LEU A 385 4.60 -10.61 -21.83
CA LEU A 385 4.18 -10.49 -20.44
C LEU A 385 3.39 -11.74 -20.05
N ASN A 386 3.85 -12.45 -19.03
CA ASN A 386 3.18 -13.68 -18.54
C ASN A 386 2.45 -13.42 -17.23
N LEU A 387 1.12 -13.52 -17.27
CA LEU A 387 0.19 -13.32 -16.16
C LEU A 387 -0.43 -14.64 -15.67
N ILE A 388 0.06 -15.80 -16.15
CA ILE A 388 -0.47 -17.11 -15.75
C ILE A 388 -0.31 -17.30 -14.23
N GLY A 389 -1.38 -17.72 -13.56
CA GLY A 389 -1.39 -17.99 -12.13
C GLY A 389 -1.60 -16.76 -11.25
N MET A 390 -1.61 -15.55 -11.84
CA MET A 390 -1.90 -14.32 -11.11
C MET A 390 -3.40 -14.14 -10.85
N ARG A 391 -3.74 -13.48 -9.73
CA ARG A 391 -5.10 -12.96 -9.50
C ARG A 391 -5.33 -11.70 -10.33
N VAL A 392 -6.60 -11.32 -10.53
CA VAL A 392 -7.00 -10.24 -11.44
C VAL A 392 -6.33 -8.91 -11.10
N GLU A 393 -6.45 -8.42 -9.87
CA GLU A 393 -5.93 -7.11 -9.47
C GLU A 393 -4.39 -7.01 -9.59
N PRO A 394 -3.58 -7.96 -9.08
CA PRO A 394 -2.13 -7.96 -9.30
C PRO A 394 -1.74 -8.01 -10.79
N ALA A 395 -2.44 -8.82 -11.58
CA ALA A 395 -2.16 -8.96 -13.02
C ALA A 395 -2.41 -7.67 -13.80
N LEU A 396 -3.45 -6.90 -13.42
CA LEU A 396 -3.72 -5.61 -14.04
C LEU A 396 -2.67 -4.56 -13.67
N HIS A 397 -2.17 -4.55 -12.42
CA HIS A 397 -1.12 -3.63 -12.01
C HIS A 397 0.21 -3.92 -12.73
N GLU A 398 0.54 -5.21 -12.91
CA GLU A 398 1.73 -5.61 -13.66
C GLU A 398 1.60 -5.28 -15.15
N LEU A 399 0.41 -5.45 -15.72
CA LEU A 399 0.10 -5.03 -17.09
C LEU A 399 0.21 -3.50 -17.27
N GLU A 400 -0.30 -2.71 -16.33
CA GLU A 400 -0.20 -1.25 -16.35
C GLU A 400 1.27 -0.80 -16.35
N TYR A 401 2.06 -1.29 -15.39
CA TYR A 401 3.49 -0.98 -15.30
C TYR A 401 4.25 -1.38 -16.57
N TYR A 402 3.93 -2.56 -17.13
CA TYR A 402 4.55 -3.04 -18.35
C TYR A 402 4.21 -2.16 -19.58
N LEU A 403 2.96 -1.68 -19.70
CA LEU A 403 2.56 -0.78 -20.78
C LEU A 403 3.26 0.58 -20.72
N GLU A 404 3.44 1.13 -19.51
CA GLU A 404 4.21 2.37 -19.31
C GLU A 404 5.67 2.22 -19.75
N GLN A 405 6.30 1.10 -19.41
CA GLN A 405 7.66 0.78 -19.82
C GLN A 405 7.78 0.56 -21.34
N ALA A 406 6.83 -0.17 -21.94
CA ALA A 406 6.84 -0.46 -23.37
C ALA A 406 6.65 0.78 -24.24
N GLY A 407 5.91 1.78 -23.75
CA GLY A 407 5.77 3.08 -24.39
C GLY A 407 7.08 3.89 -24.44
N LEU A 408 7.98 3.68 -23.47
CA LEU A 408 9.30 4.32 -23.45
C LEU A 408 10.30 3.64 -24.40
N THR A 409 10.10 2.35 -24.69
CA THR A 409 11.00 1.54 -25.54
C THR A 409 10.57 1.42 -27.00
N ALA A 410 9.51 2.14 -27.42
CA ALA A 410 8.96 2.14 -28.78
C ALA A 410 8.63 0.72 -29.30
N THR A 411 8.13 -0.16 -28.43
CA THR A 411 7.75 -1.52 -28.80
C THR A 411 6.32 -1.52 -29.37
N PRO A 412 6.12 -1.79 -30.67
CA PRO A 412 4.83 -1.54 -31.34
C PRO A 412 3.74 -2.56 -30.96
N GLN A 413 4.14 -3.73 -30.47
CA GLN A 413 3.23 -4.84 -30.20
C GLN A 413 3.71 -5.65 -28.99
N ILE A 414 2.77 -6.01 -28.13
CA ILE A 414 3.00 -6.76 -26.89
C ILE A 414 2.17 -8.03 -26.90
N ARG A 415 2.77 -9.13 -26.43
CA ARG A 415 2.08 -10.41 -26.21
C ARG A 415 1.77 -10.57 -24.73
N ILE A 416 0.50 -10.72 -24.37
CA ILE A 416 0.05 -10.88 -22.98
C ILE A 416 -0.51 -12.29 -22.82
N VAL A 417 0.14 -13.11 -21.99
CA VAL A 417 -0.23 -14.51 -21.75
C VAL A 417 -0.99 -14.60 -20.44
N HIS A 418 -2.28 -14.91 -20.48
CA HIS A 418 -3.13 -15.01 -19.28
C HIS A 418 -3.70 -16.42 -19.06
N GLY A 419 -3.43 -17.36 -19.98
CA GLY A 419 -3.87 -18.76 -19.88
C GLY A 419 -5.35 -18.97 -20.22
N TYR A 420 -5.76 -20.24 -20.30
CA TYR A 420 -7.15 -20.64 -20.56
C TYR A 420 -8.03 -20.53 -19.31
N GLY A 421 -7.59 -21.09 -18.18
CA GLY A 421 -8.18 -20.93 -16.84
C GLY A 421 -9.72 -20.89 -16.79
N THR A 422 -10.25 -20.03 -15.91
CA THR A 422 -11.70 -19.75 -15.78
C THR A 422 -12.17 -18.62 -16.71
N GLY A 423 -11.29 -18.08 -17.56
CA GLY A 423 -11.59 -16.93 -18.42
C GLY A 423 -11.69 -15.56 -17.71
N ARG A 424 -11.59 -15.51 -16.38
CA ARG A 424 -11.65 -14.26 -15.59
C ARG A 424 -10.52 -13.29 -15.93
N LEU A 425 -9.28 -13.78 -15.97
CA LEU A 425 -8.10 -12.95 -16.28
C LEU A 425 -8.17 -12.41 -17.71
N ARG A 426 -8.58 -13.24 -18.68
CA ARG A 426 -8.83 -12.83 -20.07
C ARG A 426 -9.81 -11.67 -20.15
N LYS A 427 -10.95 -11.78 -19.46
CA LYS A 427 -12.00 -10.77 -19.50
C LYS A 427 -11.51 -9.44 -18.90
N ALA A 428 -10.85 -9.50 -17.74
CA ALA A 428 -10.30 -8.33 -17.08
C ALA A 428 -9.19 -7.64 -17.90
N VAL A 429 -8.27 -8.41 -18.49
CA VAL A 429 -7.23 -7.88 -19.39
C VAL A 429 -7.86 -7.21 -20.62
N GLY A 430 -8.89 -7.83 -21.22
CA GLY A 430 -9.61 -7.23 -22.35
C GLY A 430 -10.31 -5.91 -21.99
N GLU A 431 -10.99 -5.86 -20.84
CA GLU A 431 -11.64 -4.64 -20.34
C GLU A 431 -10.61 -3.53 -20.07
N PHE A 432 -9.49 -3.86 -19.43
CA PHE A 432 -8.40 -2.93 -19.14
C PHE A 432 -7.79 -2.34 -20.43
N LEU A 433 -7.40 -3.20 -21.37
CA LEU A 433 -6.81 -2.78 -22.66
C LEU A 433 -7.77 -1.93 -23.50
N HIS A 434 -9.08 -2.15 -23.40
CA HIS A 434 -10.07 -1.34 -24.10
C HIS A 434 -10.13 0.10 -23.60
N THR A 435 -9.88 0.32 -22.31
CA THR A 435 -9.91 1.65 -21.68
C THR A 435 -8.57 2.38 -21.67
N HIS A 436 -7.47 1.69 -21.94
CA HIS A 436 -6.12 2.23 -21.75
C HIS A 436 -5.71 3.19 -22.89
N PRO A 437 -5.25 4.42 -22.61
CA PRO A 437 -5.01 5.46 -23.61
C PRO A 437 -3.91 5.12 -24.63
N MET A 438 -2.94 4.30 -24.24
CA MET A 438 -1.78 3.90 -25.06
C MET A 438 -2.06 2.72 -26.00
N VAL A 439 -3.21 2.04 -25.87
CA VAL A 439 -3.57 0.90 -26.71
C VAL A 439 -4.31 1.38 -27.95
N ALA A 440 -3.83 0.99 -29.13
CA ALA A 440 -4.46 1.27 -30.41
C ALA A 440 -5.51 0.22 -30.77
N SER A 441 -5.17 -1.07 -30.58
CA SER A 441 -6.07 -2.20 -30.80
C SER A 441 -5.57 -3.45 -30.08
N PHE A 442 -6.43 -4.44 -29.88
CA PHE A 442 -6.02 -5.75 -29.37
C PHE A 442 -6.81 -6.89 -30.03
N HIS A 443 -6.20 -8.06 -30.16
CA HIS A 443 -6.83 -9.26 -30.72
C HIS A 443 -6.21 -10.53 -30.15
N HIS A 444 -6.90 -11.66 -30.31
CA HIS A 444 -6.35 -12.98 -30.00
C HIS A 444 -5.64 -13.55 -31.24
N PRO A 445 -4.45 -14.14 -31.10
CA PRO A 445 -3.77 -14.78 -32.22
C PRO A 445 -4.48 -16.09 -32.65
N PRO A 446 -4.14 -16.64 -33.83
CA PRO A 446 -4.62 -17.97 -34.26
C PRO A 446 -4.32 -19.07 -33.23
N GLN A 447 -5.05 -20.18 -33.31
CA GLN A 447 -4.96 -21.28 -32.35
C GLN A 447 -3.55 -21.89 -32.27
N GLU A 448 -2.81 -21.89 -33.38
CA GLU A 448 -1.40 -22.35 -33.48
C GLU A 448 -0.40 -21.48 -32.70
N GLN A 449 -0.78 -20.25 -32.35
CA GLN A 449 0.06 -19.28 -31.64
C GLN A 449 -0.43 -18.97 -30.22
N GLY A 450 -1.23 -19.88 -29.65
CA GLY A 450 -1.74 -19.79 -28.27
C GLY A 450 -3.22 -19.42 -28.15
N GLY A 451 -3.87 -19.02 -29.26
CA GLY A 451 -5.31 -18.82 -29.32
C GLY A 451 -5.86 -17.86 -28.25
N GLN A 452 -6.98 -18.25 -27.63
CA GLN A 452 -7.67 -17.42 -26.63
C GLN A 452 -6.95 -17.32 -25.28
N ALA A 453 -5.81 -17.97 -25.08
CA ALA A 453 -4.99 -17.82 -23.86
C ALA A 453 -4.02 -16.63 -23.93
N ILE A 454 -3.91 -16.00 -25.11
CA ILE A 454 -3.01 -14.89 -25.37
C ILE A 454 -3.82 -13.73 -25.94
N THR A 455 -3.49 -12.52 -25.48
CA THR A 455 -3.99 -11.27 -26.07
C THR A 455 -2.80 -10.49 -26.63
N ILE A 456 -2.89 -10.12 -27.91
CA ILE A 456 -1.92 -9.26 -28.56
C ILE A 456 -2.45 -7.83 -28.51
N ALA A 457 -1.70 -6.93 -27.90
CA ALA A 457 -2.01 -5.50 -27.86
C ALA A 457 -1.05 -4.72 -28.78
N VAL A 458 -1.60 -3.82 -29.60
CA VAL A 458 -0.86 -2.88 -30.45
C VAL A 458 -0.89 -1.52 -29.80
N LEU A 459 0.26 -0.89 -29.59
CA LEU A 459 0.38 0.42 -28.96
C LEU A 459 0.34 1.56 -29.99
N LYS A 460 -0.02 2.76 -29.54
CA LYS A 460 -0.11 3.98 -30.37
C LYS A 460 1.23 4.63 -30.67
#